data_AF-A0A953PPA9-F1
#
_entry.id   AF-A0A953PPA9-F1
#
_cell.length_a   1.000
_cell.length_b   1.000
_cell.length_c   1.000
_cell.angle_alpha   90.00
_cell.angle_beta   90.00
_cell.angle_gamma   90.00
#
_symmetry.space_group_name_H-M   'P 1'
#
loop_
_entity.id
_entity.type
_entity.pdbx_description
1 polymer ?
#
loop_
_entity_poly.entity_id
_entity_poly.type
_entity_poly.pdbx_seq_one_letter_code
_entity_poly.pdbx_strand_id
1 'polypeptide(L)'
;MTRSASARGWWLAALMGAVLAAGCSSKPAADTASLTPPFLETPVAAHPAPSAATIAKGRQLYEANCIQCHGPNGQGDGYGAPFLVPPPRDFTAAQYKFRTTSSGLLPSDDDLFRTISRGANGTGMPPWKYLLADEDRWALVDYVKSLSPRFESARDLKPMPLPDAPGKSRSAERGRAVYSKMQCDKCHGDDGRGAGPSAPTMVDGKGRHVNARDFTQPGTFRTGWNERELIRTLETGMNGVPMPSYSGVMTKQEEYDLVAYILSLAGHGAGNQKRQVAHSMEGLGAPSRVIKLREHAWKYEPSEIHVKAGEVVRIDFSATDNGLGAGHGFALDGFDQQVFINGAMVGAPLSVTFKVDTPGRYDFYCATQCSTTELHPHMHGVLIVE
;
A
#
# COMPACT_ATOMS: atom_id res chain seq x y z
N MET A 1 12.01 66.72 58.94
CA MET A 1 12.44 67.37 57.69
C MET A 1 13.95 67.20 57.55
N THR A 2 14.44 67.14 56.31
CA THR A 2 15.84 67.13 55.84
C THR A 2 16.68 65.82 55.95
N ARG A 3 16.67 65.12 54.81
CA ARG A 3 17.80 64.55 54.03
C ARG A 3 18.82 63.65 54.74
N SER A 4 18.73 62.35 54.46
CA SER A 4 19.81 61.36 54.59
C SER A 4 20.39 61.02 53.21
N ALA A 5 21.71 60.93 53.15
CA ALA A 5 22.53 60.71 51.95
C ALA A 5 22.51 59.24 51.51
N SER A 6 22.53 58.99 50.19
CA SER A 6 22.90 57.67 49.65
C SER A 6 24.07 57.81 48.67
N ALA A 7 25.12 57.07 48.98
CA ALA A 7 26.37 56.99 48.23
C ALA A 7 26.22 56.06 47.02
N ARG A 8 26.87 56.46 45.93
CA ARG A 8 27.08 55.66 44.72
C ARG A 8 28.14 54.60 45.01
N GLY A 9 27.82 53.34 44.74
CA GLY A 9 28.77 52.23 44.69
C GLY A 9 28.48 51.38 43.45
N TRP A 10 29.33 51.50 42.43
CA TRP A 10 29.28 50.72 41.20
C TRP A 10 29.95 49.37 41.45
N TRP A 11 29.22 48.28 41.21
CA TRP A 11 29.75 46.92 41.25
C TRP A 11 30.46 46.59 39.93
N LEU A 12 31.73 46.20 40.02
CA LEU A 12 32.51 45.59 38.93
C LEU A 12 31.91 44.22 38.58
N ALA A 13 31.32 44.11 37.39
CA ALA A 13 30.92 42.83 36.81
C ALA A 13 32.10 42.20 36.05
N ALA A 14 32.54 41.03 36.50
CA ALA A 14 33.53 40.20 35.83
C ALA A 14 32.88 39.44 34.65
N LEU A 15 33.47 39.59 33.45
CA LEU A 15 33.12 38.86 32.23
C LEU A 15 33.69 37.43 32.30
N MET A 16 32.84 36.42 32.52
CA MET A 16 33.13 35.03 32.13
C MET A 16 32.47 34.77 30.78
N GLY A 17 33.31 34.55 29.75
CA GLY A 17 32.87 34.15 28.43
C GLY A 17 32.28 32.74 28.43
N ALA A 18 31.01 32.63 28.06
CA ALA A 18 30.36 31.35 27.79
C ALA A 18 30.62 30.95 26.33
N VAL A 19 31.40 29.90 26.12
CA VAL A 19 31.52 29.21 24.82
C VAL A 19 30.24 28.42 24.61
N LEU A 20 29.35 28.93 23.75
CA LEU A 20 28.17 28.21 23.29
C LEU A 20 28.62 27.09 22.34
N ALA A 21 28.71 25.87 22.85
CA ALA A 21 28.74 24.67 22.04
C ALA A 21 27.40 24.57 21.30
N ALA A 22 27.39 24.93 20.02
CA ALA A 22 26.28 24.69 19.11
C ALA A 22 26.17 23.17 18.89
N GLY A 23 25.43 22.50 19.78
CA GLY A 23 24.99 21.13 19.57
C GLY A 23 24.16 21.08 18.30
N CYS A 24 24.63 20.34 17.30
CA CYS A 24 23.84 19.95 16.15
C CYS A 24 22.69 19.07 16.64
N SER A 25 21.55 19.68 16.97
CA SER A 25 20.28 18.99 17.11
C SER A 25 19.93 18.43 15.74
N SER A 26 20.20 17.14 15.54
CA SER A 26 19.65 16.39 14.42
C SER A 26 18.13 16.46 14.54
N LYS A 27 17.49 17.24 13.65
CA LYS A 27 16.05 17.12 13.42
C LYS A 27 15.78 15.65 13.08
N PRO A 28 14.81 14.98 13.74
CA PRO A 28 14.37 13.67 13.27
C PRO A 28 13.93 13.82 11.81
N ALA A 29 14.40 12.88 10.98
CA ALA A 29 13.96 12.76 9.60
C ALA A 29 12.42 12.82 9.58
N ALA A 30 11.86 13.70 8.77
CA ALA A 30 10.42 13.75 8.57
C ALA A 30 9.99 12.37 8.09
N ASP A 31 9.24 11.65 8.94
CA ASP A 31 8.56 10.43 8.57
C ASP A 31 7.80 10.69 7.27
N THR A 32 8.00 9.83 6.28
CA THR A 32 7.12 9.72 5.12
C THR A 32 5.77 9.17 5.59
N ALA A 33 5.04 9.98 6.35
CA ALA A 33 3.71 9.67 6.82
C ALA A 33 2.78 9.63 5.60
N SER A 34 2.16 8.47 5.37
CA SER A 34 1.03 8.32 4.46
C SER A 34 0.04 9.47 4.70
N LEU A 35 -0.27 10.25 3.67
CA LEU A 35 -1.25 11.34 3.72
C LEU A 35 -2.66 10.87 4.12
N THR A 36 -2.89 9.55 4.07
CA THR A 36 -4.13 8.91 4.47
C THR A 36 -4.00 8.33 5.88
N PRO A 37 -4.86 8.70 6.85
CA PRO A 37 -4.80 8.15 8.19
C PRO A 37 -5.09 6.64 8.19
N PRO A 38 -4.54 5.86 9.13
CA PRO A 38 -4.88 4.45 9.32
C PRO A 38 -6.39 4.22 9.50
N PHE A 39 -6.86 2.98 9.26
CA PHE A 39 -8.26 2.61 9.29
C PHE A 39 -8.89 2.82 10.68
N LEU A 40 -8.28 2.30 11.73
CA LEU A 40 -8.69 2.45 13.12
C LEU A 40 -8.67 3.89 13.60
N GLU A 41 -7.80 4.71 13.02
CA GLU A 41 -7.65 6.13 13.35
C GLU A 41 -8.52 7.04 12.47
N THR A 42 -9.24 6.47 11.49
CA THR A 42 -10.19 7.22 10.68
C THR A 42 -11.37 7.62 11.58
N PRO A 43 -11.65 8.93 11.75
CA PRO A 43 -12.75 9.39 12.58
C PRO A 43 -14.10 8.87 12.07
N VAL A 44 -14.99 8.58 13.01
CA VAL A 44 -16.36 8.12 12.73
C VAL A 44 -17.33 9.12 13.35
N ALA A 45 -18.19 9.69 12.51
CA ALA A 45 -19.26 10.58 12.95
C ALA A 45 -20.38 9.75 13.61
N ALA A 46 -21.25 10.37 14.40
CA ALA A 46 -22.41 9.67 14.94
C ALA A 46 -23.30 9.13 13.80
N HIS A 47 -23.66 7.85 13.84
CA HIS A 47 -24.55 7.22 12.86
C HIS A 47 -26.02 7.48 13.24
N PRO A 48 -26.79 8.22 12.43
CA PRO A 48 -28.23 8.29 12.62
C PRO A 48 -28.87 6.92 12.39
N ALA A 49 -29.95 6.61 13.10
CA ALA A 49 -30.65 5.35 12.90
C ALA A 49 -31.10 5.20 11.43
N PRO A 50 -30.87 4.04 10.79
CA PRO A 50 -31.25 3.82 9.40
C PRO A 50 -32.77 3.91 9.24
N SER A 51 -33.21 4.48 8.13
CA SER A 51 -34.61 4.60 7.74
C SER A 51 -34.77 4.33 6.25
N ALA A 52 -36.02 4.11 5.79
CA ALA A 52 -36.30 3.98 4.36
C ALA A 52 -35.79 5.20 3.56
N ALA A 53 -35.85 6.40 4.15
CA ALA A 53 -35.36 7.63 3.53
C ALA A 53 -33.82 7.66 3.41
N THR A 54 -33.07 7.21 4.43
CA THR A 54 -31.60 7.17 4.36
C THR A 54 -31.12 6.11 3.38
N ILE A 55 -31.78 4.94 3.33
CA ILE A 55 -31.49 3.89 2.34
C ILE A 55 -31.77 4.39 0.91
N ALA A 56 -32.90 5.08 0.68
CA ALA A 56 -33.22 5.65 -0.63
C ALA A 56 -32.21 6.71 -1.07
N LYS A 57 -31.77 7.59 -0.15
CA LYS A 57 -30.69 8.54 -0.42
C LYS A 57 -29.38 7.84 -0.75
N GLY A 58 -29.03 6.80 0.03
CA GLY A 58 -27.85 5.97 -0.19
C GLY A 58 -27.84 5.32 -1.57
N ARG A 59 -28.99 4.83 -2.03
CA ARG A 59 -29.16 4.29 -3.38
C ARG A 59 -28.85 5.33 -4.45
N GLN A 60 -29.40 6.53 -4.35
CA GLN A 60 -29.13 7.61 -5.32
C GLN A 60 -27.64 7.97 -5.37
N LEU A 61 -27.00 8.09 -4.21
CA LEU A 61 -25.56 8.34 -4.11
C LEU A 61 -24.75 7.19 -4.71
N TYR A 62 -25.15 5.95 -4.47
CA TYR A 62 -24.50 4.77 -5.01
C TYR A 62 -24.59 4.71 -6.54
N GLU A 63 -25.77 4.97 -7.09
CA GLU A 63 -26.01 5.05 -8.54
C GLU A 63 -25.16 6.17 -9.17
N ALA A 64 -24.97 7.30 -8.50
CA ALA A 64 -24.14 8.39 -9.02
C ALA A 64 -22.63 8.12 -8.93
N ASN A 65 -22.17 7.39 -7.91
CA ASN A 65 -20.75 7.40 -7.52
C ASN A 65 -20.07 6.03 -7.47
N CYS A 66 -20.82 4.94 -7.24
CA CYS A 66 -20.28 3.62 -6.93
C CYS A 66 -20.59 2.59 -8.01
N ILE A 67 -21.68 2.77 -8.75
CA ILE A 67 -22.22 1.80 -9.72
C ILE A 67 -21.22 1.42 -10.82
N GLN A 68 -20.39 2.37 -11.26
CA GLN A 68 -19.45 2.14 -12.36
C GLN A 68 -18.44 1.04 -12.02
N CYS A 69 -18.06 0.90 -10.75
CA CYS A 69 -17.14 -0.13 -10.29
C CYS A 69 -17.88 -1.30 -9.65
N HIS A 70 -18.84 -1.03 -8.75
CA HIS A 70 -19.47 -2.07 -7.95
C HIS A 70 -20.71 -2.71 -8.59
N GLY A 71 -21.20 -2.18 -9.71
CA GLY A 71 -22.34 -2.72 -10.47
C GLY A 71 -23.69 -2.28 -9.92
N PRO A 72 -24.77 -2.33 -10.73
CA PRO A 72 -26.12 -1.90 -10.32
C PRO A 72 -26.67 -2.69 -9.13
N ASN A 73 -26.25 -3.94 -8.99
CA ASN A 73 -26.70 -4.85 -7.92
C ASN A 73 -25.62 -5.09 -6.86
N GLY A 74 -24.50 -4.35 -6.88
CA GLY A 74 -23.43 -4.51 -5.91
C GLY A 74 -22.58 -5.77 -6.03
N GLN A 75 -22.57 -6.43 -7.18
CA GLN A 75 -21.87 -7.71 -7.37
C GLN A 75 -20.36 -7.55 -7.69
N GLY A 76 -19.90 -6.31 -7.80
CA GLY A 76 -18.51 -5.98 -8.15
C GLY A 76 -18.22 -6.15 -9.65
N ASP A 77 -19.25 -5.98 -10.48
CA ASP A 77 -19.29 -6.27 -11.92
C ASP A 77 -19.70 -5.04 -12.75
N GLY A 78 -19.47 -3.84 -12.22
CA GLY A 78 -19.72 -2.60 -12.95
C GLY A 78 -18.84 -2.49 -14.21
N TYR A 79 -19.19 -1.59 -15.13
CA TYR A 79 -18.47 -1.41 -16.40
C TYR A 79 -16.95 -1.19 -16.22
N GLY A 80 -16.54 -0.51 -15.13
CA GLY A 80 -15.15 -0.29 -14.78
C GLY A 80 -14.44 -1.49 -14.13
N ALA A 81 -15.17 -2.49 -13.64
CA ALA A 81 -14.61 -3.60 -12.87
C ALA A 81 -13.52 -4.41 -13.60
N PRO A 82 -13.62 -4.71 -14.91
CA PRO A 82 -12.57 -5.42 -15.64
C PRO A 82 -11.22 -4.68 -15.71
N PHE A 83 -11.23 -3.36 -15.52
CA PHE A 83 -10.03 -2.51 -15.60
C PHE A 83 -9.38 -2.23 -14.24
N LEU A 84 -9.89 -2.84 -13.16
CA LEU A 84 -9.44 -2.58 -11.79
C LEU A 84 -8.75 -3.80 -11.18
N VAL A 85 -7.52 -3.60 -10.72
CA VAL A 85 -6.77 -4.57 -9.91
C VAL A 85 -6.47 -3.93 -8.55
N PRO A 86 -6.98 -4.46 -7.43
CA PRO A 86 -7.91 -5.59 -7.33
C PRO A 86 -9.30 -5.28 -7.90
N PRO A 87 -10.11 -6.32 -8.21
CA PRO A 87 -11.49 -6.11 -8.62
C PRO A 87 -12.32 -5.47 -7.50
N PRO A 88 -13.39 -4.74 -7.85
CA PRO A 88 -14.32 -4.17 -6.89
C PRO A 88 -14.95 -5.23 -5.99
N ARG A 89 -15.38 -4.79 -4.80
CA ARG A 89 -16.03 -5.66 -3.81
C ARG A 89 -17.43 -6.04 -4.29
N ASP A 90 -17.74 -7.33 -4.20
CA ASP A 90 -19.10 -7.86 -4.20
C ASP A 90 -19.71 -7.69 -2.80
N PHE A 91 -20.69 -6.82 -2.67
CA PHE A 91 -21.42 -6.55 -1.43
C PHE A 91 -22.48 -7.61 -1.13
N THR A 92 -23.01 -8.29 -2.14
CA THR A 92 -24.06 -9.32 -2.00
C THR A 92 -23.54 -10.58 -1.29
N ALA A 93 -22.25 -10.89 -1.47
CA ALA A 93 -21.57 -11.98 -0.75
C ALA A 93 -21.35 -11.67 0.74
N ALA A 94 -21.39 -10.39 1.12
CA ALA A 94 -21.11 -9.86 2.45
C ALA A 94 -19.78 -10.34 3.07
N GLN A 95 -18.74 -10.48 2.24
CA GLN A 95 -17.38 -10.83 2.67
C GLN A 95 -16.48 -9.59 2.64
N TYR A 96 -16.24 -8.97 3.80
CA TYR A 96 -15.50 -7.73 3.94
C TYR A 96 -14.09 -7.94 4.52
N LYS A 97 -13.07 -7.34 3.88
CA LYS A 97 -11.67 -7.53 4.28
C LYS A 97 -11.25 -6.66 5.47
N PHE A 98 -11.79 -5.44 5.57
CA PHE A 98 -11.39 -4.45 6.59
C PHE A 98 -12.49 -4.38 7.64
N ARG A 99 -12.21 -4.88 8.84
CA ARG A 99 -13.17 -5.05 9.92
C ARG A 99 -12.49 -4.86 11.27
N THR A 100 -13.31 -4.63 12.28
CA THR A 100 -12.94 -4.73 13.69
C THR A 100 -13.66 -5.88 14.41
N THR A 101 -14.60 -6.55 13.75
CA THR A 101 -15.30 -7.74 14.25
C THR A 101 -14.46 -9.01 14.04
N SER A 102 -14.71 -10.06 14.84
CA SER A 102 -14.06 -11.37 14.70
C SER A 102 -14.17 -11.97 13.28
N SER A 103 -13.23 -12.85 12.93
CA SER A 103 -13.21 -13.54 11.64
C SER A 103 -14.54 -14.25 11.32
N GLY A 104 -14.97 -14.20 10.07
CA GLY A 104 -16.24 -14.76 9.61
C GLY A 104 -17.48 -13.90 9.89
N LEU A 105 -17.41 -12.95 10.85
CA LEU A 105 -18.49 -12.00 11.11
C LEU A 105 -18.49 -10.84 10.11
N LEU A 106 -19.65 -10.20 9.97
CA LEU A 106 -19.87 -9.01 9.16
C LEU A 106 -19.17 -7.77 9.77
N PRO A 107 -18.78 -6.78 8.95
CA PRO A 107 -18.24 -5.51 9.45
C PRO A 107 -19.26 -4.81 10.36
N SER A 108 -18.76 -4.05 11.33
CA SER A 108 -19.60 -3.04 11.99
C SER A 108 -19.92 -1.88 11.04
N ASP A 109 -20.92 -1.07 11.41
CA ASP A 109 -21.31 0.10 10.62
C ASP A 109 -20.16 1.11 10.53
N ASP A 110 -19.42 1.29 11.63
CA ASP A 110 -18.17 2.06 11.69
C ASP A 110 -17.10 1.55 10.72
N ASP A 111 -16.96 0.22 10.56
CA ASP A 111 -15.97 -0.34 9.62
C ASP A 111 -16.30 0.02 8.16
N LEU A 112 -17.58 -0.04 7.80
CA LEU A 112 -18.06 0.37 6.48
C LEU A 112 -17.86 1.88 6.28
N PHE A 113 -18.24 2.68 7.27
CA PHE A 113 -18.06 4.13 7.24
C PHE A 113 -16.59 4.51 7.07
N ARG A 114 -15.68 3.93 7.87
CA ARG A 114 -14.23 4.15 7.74
C ARG A 114 -13.71 3.77 6.36
N THR A 115 -14.22 2.68 5.78
CA THR A 115 -13.81 2.21 4.45
C THR A 115 -14.24 3.19 3.35
N ILE A 116 -15.49 3.65 3.38
CA ILE A 116 -16.00 4.62 2.40
C ILE A 116 -15.26 5.96 2.56
N SER A 117 -15.11 6.43 3.80
CA SER A 117 -14.51 7.74 4.12
C SER A 117 -13.08 7.86 3.61
N ARG A 118 -12.26 6.86 3.87
CA ARG A 118 -10.84 6.85 3.53
C ARG A 118 -10.58 6.25 2.14
N GLY A 119 -11.52 5.52 1.59
CA GLY A 119 -11.27 4.66 0.44
C GLY A 119 -10.39 3.46 0.81
N ALA A 120 -9.84 2.82 -0.22
CA ALA A 120 -8.88 1.74 -0.07
C ALA A 120 -7.58 2.12 -0.77
N ASN A 121 -6.54 2.40 0.02
CA ASN A 121 -5.25 2.83 -0.48
C ASN A 121 -4.66 1.81 -1.47
N GLY A 122 -4.05 2.29 -2.55
CA GLY A 122 -3.52 1.45 -3.63
C GLY A 122 -4.56 0.67 -4.43
N THR A 123 -5.82 1.13 -4.46
CA THR A 123 -6.88 0.60 -5.34
C THR A 123 -7.67 1.72 -6.00
N GLY A 124 -8.54 1.42 -6.97
CA GLY A 124 -9.43 2.40 -7.61
C GLY A 124 -10.57 2.94 -6.74
N MET A 125 -10.52 2.77 -5.40
CA MET A 125 -11.60 3.22 -4.50
C MET A 125 -11.15 4.49 -3.78
N PRO A 126 -11.61 5.69 -4.21
CA PRO A 126 -11.12 6.95 -3.71
C PRO A 126 -11.63 7.26 -2.28
N PRO A 127 -10.97 8.20 -1.57
CA PRO A 127 -11.44 8.70 -0.28
C PRO A 127 -12.68 9.61 -0.45
N TRP A 128 -13.87 9.09 -0.15
CA TRP A 128 -15.11 9.85 -0.32
C TRP A 128 -15.33 10.96 0.70
N LYS A 129 -14.56 11.01 1.81
CA LYS A 129 -14.70 12.07 2.81
C LYS A 129 -14.45 13.49 2.29
N TYR A 130 -13.75 13.62 1.16
CA TYR A 130 -13.48 14.92 0.54
C TYR A 130 -14.58 15.37 -0.43
N LEU A 131 -15.50 14.46 -0.78
CA LEU A 131 -16.57 14.70 -1.76
C LEU A 131 -17.96 14.60 -1.14
N LEU A 132 -18.12 13.83 -0.07
CA LEU A 132 -19.40 13.52 0.57
C LEU A 132 -19.37 13.87 2.06
N ALA A 133 -20.46 14.51 2.51
CA ALA A 133 -20.72 14.77 3.92
C ALA A 133 -20.85 13.46 4.73
N ASP A 134 -20.77 13.56 6.06
CA ASP A 134 -20.87 12.38 6.92
C ASP A 134 -22.24 11.69 6.79
N GLU A 135 -23.32 12.46 6.66
CA GLU A 135 -24.68 11.92 6.49
C GLU A 135 -24.85 11.16 5.18
N ASP A 136 -24.18 11.61 4.11
CA ASP A 136 -24.18 10.95 2.80
C ASP A 136 -23.40 9.65 2.82
N ARG A 137 -22.26 9.64 3.53
CA ARG A 137 -21.49 8.42 3.75
C ARG A 137 -22.25 7.42 4.62
N TRP A 138 -22.99 7.87 5.63
CA TRP A 138 -23.89 6.99 6.40
C TRP A 138 -25.04 6.44 5.56
N ALA A 139 -25.65 7.25 4.70
CA ALA A 139 -26.68 6.78 3.77
C ALA A 139 -26.12 5.69 2.83
N LEU A 140 -24.88 5.85 2.33
CA LEU A 140 -24.20 4.81 1.55
C LEU A 140 -23.98 3.52 2.37
N VAL A 141 -23.59 3.62 3.64
CA VAL A 141 -23.47 2.45 4.53
C VAL A 141 -24.81 1.71 4.63
N ASP A 142 -25.89 2.42 4.92
CA ASP A 142 -27.23 1.84 5.04
C ASP A 142 -27.64 1.11 3.75
N TYR A 143 -27.40 1.75 2.59
CA TYR A 143 -27.71 1.13 1.30
C TYR A 143 -26.84 -0.09 0.99
N VAL A 144 -25.52 -0.02 1.22
CA VAL A 144 -24.61 -1.16 1.00
C VAL A 144 -25.01 -2.36 1.85
N LYS A 145 -25.45 -2.14 3.10
CA LYS A 145 -25.97 -3.21 3.96
C LYS A 145 -27.25 -3.84 3.40
N SER A 146 -28.12 -3.04 2.78
CA SER A 146 -29.37 -3.53 2.17
C SER A 146 -29.14 -4.47 0.96
N LEU A 147 -27.94 -4.48 0.37
CA LEU A 147 -27.59 -5.35 -0.76
C LEU A 147 -27.35 -6.81 -0.37
N SER A 148 -27.38 -7.15 0.92
CA SER A 148 -27.24 -8.54 1.37
C SER A 148 -28.16 -8.86 2.56
N PRO A 149 -29.01 -9.90 2.47
CA PRO A 149 -29.92 -10.28 3.56
C PRO A 149 -29.17 -10.73 4.83
N ARG A 150 -27.88 -11.07 4.73
CA ARG A 150 -27.05 -11.42 5.90
C ARG A 150 -26.97 -10.31 6.94
N PHE A 151 -27.15 -9.04 6.56
CA PHE A 151 -27.15 -7.92 7.50
C PHE A 151 -28.44 -7.83 8.34
N GLU A 152 -29.55 -8.39 7.89
CA GLU A 152 -30.83 -8.36 8.63
C GLU A 152 -30.80 -9.31 9.85
N SER A 153 -30.19 -10.47 9.68
CA SER A 153 -30.04 -11.48 10.72
C SER A 153 -28.78 -11.31 11.58
N ALA A 154 -27.91 -10.35 11.23
CA ALA A 154 -26.70 -10.07 11.96
C ALA A 154 -26.99 -9.63 13.40
N ARG A 155 -26.28 -10.21 14.36
CA ARG A 155 -26.30 -9.83 15.77
C ARG A 155 -24.86 -9.69 16.26
N ASP A 156 -24.68 -8.88 17.30
CA ASP A 156 -23.40 -8.75 18.02
C ASP A 156 -22.18 -8.39 17.15
N LEU A 157 -22.33 -7.43 16.23
CA LEU A 157 -21.24 -6.88 15.40
C LEU A 157 -20.32 -5.93 16.18
N LYS A 158 -20.05 -6.24 17.45
CA LYS A 158 -19.20 -5.43 18.31
C LYS A 158 -17.73 -5.58 17.88
N PRO A 159 -16.96 -4.48 17.86
CA PRO A 159 -15.52 -4.56 17.69
C PRO A 159 -14.92 -5.52 18.72
N MET A 160 -14.01 -6.39 18.26
CA MET A 160 -13.25 -7.23 19.16
C MET A 160 -12.26 -6.37 19.98
N PRO A 161 -11.94 -6.75 21.22
CA PRO A 161 -10.93 -6.05 21.99
C PRO A 161 -9.57 -6.26 21.32
N LEU A 162 -9.04 -5.22 20.68
CA LEU A 162 -7.69 -5.24 20.14
C LEU A 162 -6.69 -5.01 21.28
N PRO A 163 -5.61 -5.80 21.36
CA PRO A 163 -4.59 -5.59 22.36
C PRO A 163 -3.95 -4.19 22.21
N ASP A 164 -3.59 -3.59 23.35
CA ASP A 164 -2.82 -2.34 23.39
C ASP A 164 -1.44 -2.54 22.76
N ALA A 165 -0.84 -1.45 22.25
CA ALA A 165 0.48 -1.53 21.65
C ALA A 165 1.52 -2.12 22.64
N PRO A 166 2.42 -3.02 22.21
CA PRO A 166 3.33 -3.81 23.06
C PRO A 166 4.23 -3.05 24.05
N GLY A 167 4.30 -1.73 23.99
CA GLY A 167 5.41 -0.97 24.56
C GLY A 167 6.75 -1.48 24.01
N LYS A 168 7.79 -1.51 24.86
CA LYS A 168 9.18 -1.82 24.46
C LYS A 168 9.56 -3.31 24.48
N SER A 169 8.67 -4.24 24.83
CA SER A 169 9.06 -5.66 25.08
C SER A 169 9.22 -6.54 23.83
N ARG A 170 8.91 -6.01 22.64
CA ARG A 170 8.89 -6.78 21.37
C ARG A 170 10.28 -7.02 20.77
N SER A 171 10.44 -8.13 20.05
CA SER A 171 11.68 -8.49 19.33
C SER A 171 11.38 -9.00 17.92
N ALA A 172 11.99 -8.38 16.91
CA ALA A 172 11.91 -8.82 15.52
C ALA A 172 12.57 -10.20 15.29
N GLU A 173 13.61 -10.53 16.04
CA GLU A 173 14.28 -11.84 15.96
C GLU A 173 13.34 -12.97 16.41
N ARG A 174 12.68 -12.79 17.56
CA ARG A 174 11.65 -13.74 18.02
C ARG A 174 10.46 -13.76 17.07
N GLY A 175 10.09 -12.59 16.53
CA GLY A 175 9.01 -12.46 15.56
C GLY A 175 9.25 -13.24 14.27
N ARG A 176 10.50 -13.30 13.79
CA ARG A 176 10.87 -14.14 12.64
C ARG A 176 10.59 -15.62 12.90
N ALA A 177 10.87 -16.10 14.11
CA ALA A 177 10.54 -17.48 14.48
C ALA A 177 9.01 -17.71 14.50
N VAL A 178 8.24 -16.75 15.02
CA VAL A 178 6.77 -16.81 14.99
C VAL A 178 6.24 -16.80 13.56
N TYR A 179 6.79 -15.98 12.68
CA TYR A 179 6.41 -15.88 11.27
C TYR A 179 6.47 -17.23 10.55
N SER A 180 7.58 -17.96 10.74
CA SER A 180 7.73 -19.30 10.16
C SER A 180 6.90 -20.36 10.91
N LYS A 181 6.79 -20.26 12.25
CA LYS A 181 5.94 -21.16 13.06
C LYS A 181 4.47 -21.09 12.62
N MET A 182 3.99 -19.89 12.30
CA MET A 182 2.64 -19.61 11.81
C MET A 182 2.49 -19.76 10.29
N GLN A 183 3.56 -20.22 9.61
CA GLN A 183 3.61 -20.49 8.17
C GLN A 183 3.28 -19.27 7.30
N CYS A 184 3.52 -18.05 7.80
CA CYS A 184 3.32 -16.82 7.04
C CYS A 184 4.17 -16.81 5.76
N ASP A 185 5.35 -17.44 5.80
CA ASP A 185 6.29 -17.59 4.68
C ASP A 185 5.68 -18.30 3.46
N LYS A 186 4.69 -19.19 3.68
CA LYS A 186 4.06 -19.93 2.57
C LYS A 186 3.33 -19.02 1.61
N CYS A 187 2.73 -17.95 2.10
CA CYS A 187 2.01 -16.99 1.27
C CYS A 187 2.82 -15.71 1.04
N HIS A 188 3.49 -15.21 2.07
CA HIS A 188 4.15 -13.92 2.05
C HIS A 188 5.65 -13.97 1.69
N GLY A 189 6.25 -15.16 1.60
CA GLY A 189 7.70 -15.33 1.40
C GLY A 189 8.47 -15.14 2.71
N ASP A 190 9.69 -15.65 2.80
CA ASP A 190 10.56 -15.44 3.98
C ASP A 190 11.14 -14.01 4.04
N ASP A 191 11.13 -13.32 2.90
CA ASP A 191 11.50 -11.91 2.75
C ASP A 191 10.30 -10.94 2.88
N GLY A 192 9.08 -11.46 2.98
CA GLY A 192 7.85 -10.69 3.10
C GLY A 192 7.38 -9.99 1.82
N ARG A 193 7.92 -10.30 0.64
CA ARG A 193 7.54 -9.63 -0.63
C ARG A 193 6.21 -10.10 -1.22
N GLY A 194 5.57 -11.10 -0.62
CA GLY A 194 4.32 -11.67 -1.14
C GLY A 194 4.52 -12.78 -2.18
N ALA A 195 5.74 -13.28 -2.33
CA ALA A 195 6.13 -14.31 -3.32
C ALA A 195 6.40 -15.68 -2.69
N GLY A 196 5.61 -16.06 -1.67
CA GLY A 196 5.73 -17.38 -1.05
C GLY A 196 5.36 -18.53 -2.01
N PRO A 197 5.72 -19.79 -1.69
CA PRO A 197 5.44 -20.95 -2.55
C PRO A 197 3.96 -21.17 -2.86
N SER A 198 3.05 -20.74 -1.98
CA SER A 198 1.60 -20.80 -2.18
C SER A 198 1.04 -19.59 -2.90
N ALA A 199 1.82 -18.52 -3.12
CA ALA A 199 1.32 -17.29 -3.73
C ALA A 199 0.66 -17.49 -5.12
N PRO A 200 1.17 -18.36 -6.01
CA PRO A 200 0.53 -18.60 -7.31
C PRO A 200 -0.85 -19.26 -7.23
N THR A 201 -1.17 -19.95 -6.13
CA THR A 201 -2.41 -20.73 -5.99
C THR A 201 -3.47 -20.04 -5.13
N MET A 202 -3.17 -18.87 -4.55
CA MET A 202 -4.11 -18.14 -3.71
C MET A 202 -5.25 -17.53 -4.53
N VAL A 203 -6.48 -17.86 -4.16
CA VAL A 203 -7.70 -17.32 -4.78
C VAL A 203 -8.69 -16.81 -3.73
N ASP A 204 -9.56 -15.89 -4.13
CA ASP A 204 -10.71 -15.46 -3.33
C ASP A 204 -11.88 -16.44 -3.42
N GLY A 205 -12.97 -16.15 -2.70
CA GLY A 205 -14.19 -16.98 -2.73
C GLY A 205 -14.89 -17.09 -4.10
N LYS A 206 -14.48 -16.31 -5.11
CA LYS A 206 -14.95 -16.41 -6.51
C LYS A 206 -13.90 -17.08 -7.42
N GLY A 207 -12.82 -17.63 -6.87
CA GLY A 207 -11.74 -18.25 -7.65
C GLY A 207 -10.80 -17.26 -8.33
N ARG A 208 -10.90 -15.96 -8.02
CA ARG A 208 -9.99 -14.95 -8.61
C ARG A 208 -8.69 -14.92 -7.85
N HIS A 209 -7.57 -14.83 -8.56
CA HIS A 209 -6.25 -14.77 -7.95
C HIS A 209 -6.12 -13.59 -6.96
N VAL A 210 -5.45 -13.82 -5.83
CA VAL A 210 -5.18 -12.80 -4.83
C VAL A 210 -3.70 -12.77 -4.44
N ASN A 211 -3.10 -11.60 -4.62
CA ASN A 211 -1.72 -11.37 -4.22
C ASN A 211 -1.62 -11.08 -2.71
N ALA A 212 -0.64 -11.71 -2.08
CA ALA A 212 -0.17 -11.33 -0.76
C ALA A 212 0.43 -9.91 -0.81
N ARG A 213 0.42 -9.23 0.33
CA ARG A 213 0.96 -7.88 0.44
C ARG A 213 2.49 -7.94 0.58
N ASP A 214 3.18 -7.04 -0.11
CA ASP A 214 4.61 -6.79 0.08
C ASP A 214 4.83 -5.95 1.35
N PHE A 215 5.42 -6.58 2.36
CA PHE A 215 5.73 -5.99 3.66
C PHE A 215 6.95 -5.06 3.63
N THR A 216 7.73 -5.11 2.55
CA THR A 216 8.85 -4.19 2.33
C THR A 216 8.37 -2.83 1.83
N GLN A 217 7.10 -2.71 1.40
CA GLN A 217 6.50 -1.49 0.90
C GLN A 217 5.31 -1.01 1.76
N PRO A 218 5.57 -0.28 2.87
CA PRO A 218 4.54 0.28 3.75
C PRO A 218 3.39 0.99 3.04
N GLY A 219 3.71 1.75 1.99
CA GLY A 219 2.73 2.53 1.22
C GLY A 219 1.68 1.69 0.51
N THR A 220 1.89 0.37 0.37
CA THR A 220 0.94 -0.53 -0.29
C THR A 220 -0.15 -1.05 0.66
N PHE A 221 -0.07 -0.76 1.97
CA PHE A 221 -1.05 -1.21 2.94
C PHE A 221 -2.37 -0.44 2.81
N ARG A 222 -3.47 -1.20 2.70
CA ARG A 222 -4.80 -0.64 2.42
C ARG A 222 -5.45 0.03 3.64
N THR A 223 -5.14 -0.46 4.83
CA THR A 223 -5.70 0.03 6.10
C THR A 223 -4.69 0.85 6.92
N GLY A 224 -3.48 1.03 6.42
CA GLY A 224 -2.39 1.69 7.16
C GLY A 224 -1.31 0.72 7.60
N TRP A 225 -0.13 1.28 7.90
CA TRP A 225 1.09 0.57 8.27
C TRP A 225 1.54 1.04 9.65
N ASN A 226 0.81 0.61 10.67
CA ASN A 226 1.21 0.79 12.06
C ASN A 226 0.91 -0.50 12.84
N GLU A 227 1.47 -0.60 14.04
CA GLU A 227 1.33 -1.81 14.87
C GLU A 227 -0.11 -2.21 15.11
N ARG A 228 -0.96 -1.22 15.41
CA ARG A 228 -2.37 -1.45 15.74
C ARG A 228 -3.16 -1.99 14.54
N GLU A 229 -2.85 -1.53 13.33
CA GLU A 229 -3.44 -2.05 12.09
C GLU A 229 -2.99 -3.47 11.75
N LEU A 230 -1.72 -3.77 12.00
CA LEU A 230 -1.17 -5.10 11.79
C LEU A 230 -1.79 -6.10 12.77
N ILE A 231 -1.83 -5.75 14.06
CA ILE A 231 -2.55 -6.50 15.11
C ILE A 231 -4.00 -6.72 14.70
N ARG A 232 -4.74 -5.66 14.34
CA ARG A 232 -6.14 -5.79 13.88
C ARG A 232 -6.26 -6.77 12.73
N THR A 233 -5.33 -6.73 11.76
CA THR A 233 -5.37 -7.63 10.61
C THR A 233 -5.12 -9.09 11.01
N LEU A 234 -4.18 -9.35 11.92
CA LEU A 234 -3.90 -10.68 12.46
C LEU A 234 -5.09 -11.21 13.27
N GLU A 235 -5.69 -10.37 14.10
CA GLU A 235 -6.81 -10.72 14.98
C GLU A 235 -8.12 -10.93 14.21
N THR A 236 -8.44 -10.06 13.26
CA THR A 236 -9.73 -10.12 12.53
C THR A 236 -9.69 -11.03 11.31
N GLY A 237 -8.49 -11.28 10.75
CA GLY A 237 -8.32 -11.92 9.45
C GLY A 237 -8.99 -11.12 8.31
N MET A 238 -8.93 -11.65 7.08
CA MET A 238 -9.59 -11.06 5.92
C MET A 238 -10.62 -12.02 5.33
N ASN A 239 -11.90 -11.74 5.57
CA ASN A 239 -12.98 -12.57 5.03
C ASN A 239 -12.94 -12.64 3.49
N GLY A 240 -13.13 -13.86 2.98
CA GLY A 240 -13.20 -14.15 1.54
C GLY A 240 -11.86 -14.27 0.82
N VAL A 241 -10.72 -14.27 1.54
CA VAL A 241 -9.38 -14.52 1.00
C VAL A 241 -8.55 -15.40 1.96
N PRO A 242 -7.44 -16.02 1.52
CA PRO A 242 -6.66 -16.96 2.34
C PRO A 242 -5.72 -16.22 3.32
N MET A 243 -6.26 -15.27 4.08
CA MET A 243 -5.59 -14.63 5.22
C MET A 243 -6.46 -14.86 6.47
N PRO A 244 -6.21 -15.93 7.24
CA PRO A 244 -7.03 -16.30 8.38
C PRO A 244 -6.84 -15.31 9.54
N SER A 245 -7.65 -15.50 10.58
CA SER A 245 -7.41 -14.88 11.88
C SER A 245 -6.49 -15.78 12.71
N TYR A 246 -5.63 -15.14 13.49
CA TYR A 246 -4.73 -15.76 14.46
C TYR A 246 -5.15 -15.46 15.91
N SER A 247 -6.35 -14.89 16.10
CA SER A 247 -6.94 -14.62 17.41
C SER A 247 -6.98 -15.89 18.25
N GLY A 248 -6.31 -15.87 19.41
CA GLY A 248 -6.25 -17.01 20.33
C GLY A 248 -5.35 -18.17 19.88
N VAL A 249 -4.66 -18.05 18.74
CA VAL A 249 -3.68 -19.03 18.25
C VAL A 249 -2.27 -18.68 18.73
N MET A 250 -1.98 -17.39 18.87
CA MET A 250 -0.71 -16.88 19.37
C MET A 250 -0.88 -16.30 20.77
N THR A 251 0.18 -16.34 21.57
CA THR A 251 0.25 -15.52 22.78
C THR A 251 0.40 -14.04 22.40
N LYS A 252 -0.02 -13.12 23.28
CA LYS A 252 0.15 -11.67 23.04
C LYS A 252 1.61 -11.29 22.74
N GLN A 253 2.56 -11.92 23.42
CA GLN A 253 3.98 -11.65 23.19
C GLN A 253 4.44 -12.14 21.81
N GLU A 254 3.99 -13.30 21.36
CA GLU A 254 4.28 -13.80 20.01
C GLU A 254 3.69 -12.89 18.92
N GLU A 255 2.46 -12.41 19.12
CA GLU A 255 1.83 -11.46 18.20
C GLU A 255 2.63 -10.15 18.09
N TYR A 256 3.03 -9.60 19.24
CA TYR A 256 3.83 -8.37 19.29
C TYR A 256 5.21 -8.54 18.66
N ASP A 257 5.86 -9.68 18.88
CA ASP A 257 7.12 -10.03 18.25
C ASP A 257 6.94 -10.18 16.73
N LEU A 258 5.89 -10.88 16.28
CA LEU A 258 5.55 -11.02 14.86
C LEU A 258 5.34 -9.67 14.18
N VAL A 259 4.59 -8.77 14.80
CA VAL A 259 4.39 -7.41 14.29
C VAL A 259 5.70 -6.63 14.24
N ALA A 260 6.57 -6.77 15.25
CA ALA A 260 7.90 -6.15 15.22
C ALA A 260 8.74 -6.67 14.04
N TYR A 261 8.66 -7.96 13.74
CA TYR A 261 9.33 -8.56 12.59
C TYR A 261 8.76 -8.02 11.27
N ILE A 262 7.44 -8.02 11.09
CA ILE A 262 6.79 -7.50 9.87
C ILE A 262 7.18 -6.04 9.62
N LEU A 263 7.14 -5.20 10.66
CA LEU A 263 7.56 -3.80 10.56
C LEU A 263 9.06 -3.67 10.23
N SER A 264 9.89 -4.57 10.75
CA SER A 264 11.31 -4.59 10.42
C SER A 264 11.56 -4.91 8.95
N LEU A 265 10.67 -5.61 8.24
CA LEU A 265 10.85 -5.97 6.83
C LEU A 265 10.84 -4.75 5.91
N ALA A 266 10.11 -3.68 6.28
CA ALA A 266 10.21 -2.38 5.61
C ALA A 266 11.62 -1.76 5.71
N GLY A 267 12.36 -2.07 6.78
CA GLY A 267 13.77 -1.71 6.95
C GLY A 267 14.76 -2.72 6.34
N HIS A 268 14.41 -4.01 6.25
CA HIS A 268 15.25 -5.03 5.59
C HIS A 268 15.23 -4.88 4.06
N GLY A 269 14.19 -4.24 3.51
CA GLY A 269 14.20 -3.72 2.13
C GLY A 269 15.30 -2.67 1.89
N ALA A 270 15.80 -2.00 2.93
CA ALA A 270 16.94 -1.07 2.85
C ALA A 270 18.31 -1.75 3.04
N GLY A 271 18.34 -2.98 3.57
CA GLY A 271 19.59 -3.74 3.81
C GLY A 271 19.99 -4.66 2.66
N ASN A 272 19.02 -5.08 1.83
CA ASN A 272 19.28 -5.86 0.61
C ASN A 272 19.05 -5.07 -0.68
N GLN A 273 19.03 -3.74 -0.56
CA GLN A 273 19.11 -2.78 -1.64
C GLN A 273 20.18 -1.77 -1.23
N LYS A 274 21.36 -1.81 -1.85
CA LYS A 274 22.08 -0.57 -2.09
C LYS A 274 21.21 0.25 -3.04
N ARG A 275 20.18 0.90 -2.49
CA ARG A 275 19.25 1.76 -3.21
C ARG A 275 20.05 2.88 -3.83
N GLN A 276 20.20 2.86 -5.15
CA GLN A 276 20.72 4.03 -5.84
C GLN A 276 19.63 5.08 -5.86
N VAL A 277 19.88 6.15 -5.13
CA VAL A 277 19.24 7.42 -5.44
C VAL A 277 19.77 7.80 -6.82
N ALA A 278 18.96 7.61 -7.86
CA ALA A 278 19.26 8.19 -9.16
C ALA A 278 19.17 9.70 -8.98
N HIS A 279 20.32 10.37 -8.97
CA HIS A 279 20.36 11.82 -9.12
C HIS A 279 19.60 12.19 -10.39
N SER A 280 18.79 13.25 -10.32
CA SER A 280 17.99 13.84 -11.40
C SER A 280 18.54 13.55 -12.80
N MET A 281 17.70 13.03 -13.70
CA MET A 281 18.05 12.69 -15.09
C MET A 281 18.70 13.86 -15.88
N GLU A 282 18.50 15.10 -15.43
CA GLU A 282 19.23 16.28 -15.92
C GLU A 282 20.71 16.23 -15.48
N GLY A 283 21.60 15.98 -16.44
CA GLY A 283 23.06 16.05 -16.24
C GLY A 283 23.82 14.74 -16.44
N LEU A 284 23.16 13.64 -16.84
CA LEU A 284 23.81 12.33 -17.03
C LEU A 284 24.76 12.24 -18.24
N GLY A 285 24.79 13.25 -19.12
CA GLY A 285 25.59 13.25 -20.34
C GLY A 285 25.03 12.33 -21.44
N ALA A 286 25.82 12.10 -22.50
CA ALA A 286 25.43 11.19 -23.59
C ALA A 286 25.45 9.72 -23.10
N PRO A 287 24.49 8.87 -23.51
CA PRO A 287 24.47 7.48 -23.09
C PRO A 287 25.73 6.75 -23.62
N SER A 288 26.44 6.08 -22.73
CA SER A 288 27.55 5.20 -23.10
C SER A 288 27.06 3.93 -23.77
N ARG A 289 25.78 3.58 -23.59
CA ARG A 289 25.15 2.40 -24.19
C ARG A 289 23.69 2.65 -24.55
N VAL A 290 23.31 2.23 -25.76
CA VAL A 290 21.92 2.29 -26.24
C VAL A 290 21.42 0.88 -26.51
N ILE A 291 20.28 0.53 -25.95
CA ILE A 291 19.68 -0.81 -26.02
C ILE A 291 18.30 -0.66 -26.66
N LYS A 292 18.12 -1.33 -27.79
CA LYS A 292 16.83 -1.40 -28.48
C LYS A 292 16.01 -2.51 -27.85
N LEU A 293 14.97 -2.14 -27.13
CA LEU A 293 14.06 -3.07 -26.48
C LEU A 293 12.75 -3.11 -27.27
N ARG A 294 12.38 -4.30 -27.73
CA ARG A 294 11.13 -4.52 -28.45
C ARG A 294 10.19 -5.33 -27.59
N GLU A 295 8.93 -4.96 -27.61
CA GLU A 295 7.87 -5.90 -27.26
C GLU A 295 7.49 -6.68 -28.52
N HIS A 296 7.41 -8.00 -28.42
CA HIS A 296 6.87 -8.88 -29.46
C HIS A 296 6.16 -10.06 -28.80
N ALA A 297 4.88 -10.25 -29.14
CA ALA A 297 4.03 -11.32 -28.61
C ALA A 297 4.05 -11.40 -27.07
N TRP A 298 3.92 -10.25 -26.38
CA TRP A 298 3.91 -10.15 -24.92
C TRP A 298 5.21 -10.59 -24.25
N LYS A 299 6.33 -10.48 -24.97
CA LYS A 299 7.68 -10.72 -24.46
C LYS A 299 8.59 -9.56 -24.83
N TYR A 300 9.59 -9.34 -23.98
CA TYR A 300 10.67 -8.42 -24.29
C TYR A 300 11.76 -9.10 -25.11
N GLU A 301 12.23 -8.41 -26.14
CA GLU A 301 13.36 -8.78 -26.96
C GLU A 301 14.38 -7.63 -26.96
N PRO A 302 15.54 -7.79 -26.32
CA PRO A 302 15.97 -8.96 -25.55
C PRO A 302 15.23 -9.08 -24.19
N SER A 303 15.05 -10.32 -23.72
CA SER A 303 14.50 -10.61 -22.38
C SER A 303 15.57 -10.52 -21.27
N GLU A 304 16.84 -10.53 -21.65
CA GLU A 304 17.98 -10.40 -20.75
C GLU A 304 18.96 -9.35 -21.30
N ILE A 305 19.34 -8.40 -20.45
CA ILE A 305 20.17 -7.26 -20.79
C ILE A 305 21.37 -7.25 -19.84
N HIS A 306 22.59 -7.30 -20.36
CA HIS A 306 23.81 -7.19 -19.54
C HIS A 306 24.42 -5.80 -19.67
N VAL A 307 24.70 -5.11 -18.58
CA VAL A 307 25.36 -3.80 -18.52
C VAL A 307 26.44 -3.80 -17.46
N LYS A 308 27.37 -2.85 -17.51
CA LYS A 308 28.42 -2.72 -16.49
C LYS A 308 28.06 -1.66 -15.46
N ALA A 309 28.47 -1.90 -14.21
CA ALA A 309 28.36 -0.88 -13.17
C ALA A 309 29.10 0.42 -13.60
N GLY A 310 28.40 1.55 -13.55
CA GLY A 310 28.86 2.87 -13.96
C GLY A 310 28.36 3.33 -15.34
N GLU A 311 27.74 2.46 -16.14
CA GLU A 311 27.24 2.82 -17.48
C GLU A 311 26.02 3.74 -17.44
N VAL A 312 25.98 4.69 -18.38
CA VAL A 312 24.77 5.46 -18.71
C VAL A 312 24.06 4.74 -19.85
N VAL A 313 22.94 4.12 -19.55
CA VAL A 313 22.16 3.26 -20.42
C VAL A 313 20.93 4.01 -20.92
N ARG A 314 20.70 3.99 -22.23
CA ARG A 314 19.45 4.41 -22.86
C ARG A 314 18.70 3.20 -23.38
N ILE A 315 17.47 3.01 -22.92
CA ILE A 315 16.53 2.06 -23.52
C ILE A 315 15.71 2.80 -24.56
N ASP A 316 15.77 2.33 -25.80
CA ASP A 316 14.87 2.72 -26.88
C ASP A 316 13.79 1.65 -26.99
N PHE A 317 12.60 1.93 -26.48
CA PHE A 317 11.51 0.99 -26.42
C PHE A 317 10.54 1.21 -27.58
N SER A 318 10.27 0.14 -28.33
CA SER A 318 9.26 0.13 -29.39
C SER A 318 8.29 -1.03 -29.21
N ALA A 319 7.00 -0.71 -29.12
CA ALA A 319 5.92 -1.69 -29.15
C ALA A 319 5.71 -2.21 -30.58
N THR A 320 5.37 -3.50 -30.72
CA THR A 320 4.94 -4.07 -32.01
C THR A 320 3.43 -4.27 -32.03
N ASP A 321 2.84 -4.37 -33.23
CA ASP A 321 1.41 -4.61 -33.36
C ASP A 321 1.07 -6.05 -32.98
N ASN A 322 0.41 -6.23 -31.84
CA ASN A 322 -0.15 -7.50 -31.39
C ASN A 322 -1.58 -7.75 -31.92
N GLY A 323 -2.07 -6.91 -32.83
CA GLY A 323 -3.41 -6.97 -33.42
C GLY A 323 -4.52 -6.33 -32.58
N LEU A 324 -4.20 -5.77 -31.40
CA LEU A 324 -5.18 -5.16 -30.48
C LEU A 324 -5.01 -3.65 -30.28
N GLY A 325 -3.97 -3.04 -30.85
CA GLY A 325 -3.70 -1.59 -30.70
C GLY A 325 -3.39 -1.14 -29.26
N ALA A 326 -3.01 -2.07 -28.38
CA ALA A 326 -2.68 -1.77 -26.99
C ALA A 326 -1.26 -1.20 -26.86
N GLY A 327 -1.09 -0.15 -26.07
CA GLY A 327 0.22 0.39 -25.74
C GLY A 327 0.95 -0.46 -24.70
N HIS A 328 2.28 -0.45 -24.77
CA HIS A 328 3.15 -1.13 -23.81
C HIS A 328 4.05 -0.14 -23.08
N GLY A 329 4.62 -0.58 -21.95
CA GLY A 329 5.49 0.25 -21.12
C GLY A 329 6.76 -0.50 -20.76
N PHE A 330 7.65 0.18 -20.04
CA PHE A 330 8.87 -0.37 -19.47
C PHE A 330 9.11 0.29 -18.12
N ALA A 331 9.29 -0.51 -17.07
CA ALA A 331 9.77 -0.05 -15.77
C ALA A 331 10.84 -1.02 -15.27
N LEU A 332 11.87 -0.48 -14.62
CA LEU A 332 12.95 -1.25 -14.02
C LEU A 332 12.79 -1.28 -12.50
N ASP A 333 12.67 -2.47 -11.94
CA ASP A 333 12.56 -2.68 -10.50
C ASP A 333 13.88 -2.33 -9.79
N GLY A 334 13.79 -1.76 -8.59
CA GLY A 334 14.93 -1.24 -7.85
C GLY A 334 15.44 0.15 -8.29
N PHE A 335 14.79 0.81 -9.26
CA PHE A 335 15.03 2.21 -9.65
C PHE A 335 13.80 3.09 -9.34
N ASP A 336 14.01 4.36 -8.98
CA ASP A 336 12.90 5.30 -8.73
C ASP A 336 12.04 5.50 -10.01
N GLN A 337 10.82 6.06 -9.88
CA GLN A 337 9.80 6.26 -10.96
C GLN A 337 10.25 7.02 -12.23
N GLN A 338 11.54 7.33 -12.36
CA GLN A 338 12.16 8.02 -13.50
C GLN A 338 12.66 7.06 -14.58
N VAL A 339 12.88 5.77 -14.27
CA VAL A 339 13.18 4.72 -15.29
C VAL A 339 11.87 4.08 -15.75
N PHE A 340 11.02 4.90 -16.35
CA PHE A 340 9.62 4.57 -16.62
C PHE A 340 9.21 5.06 -18.00
N ILE A 341 8.65 4.14 -18.79
CA ILE A 341 7.99 4.42 -20.06
C ILE A 341 6.58 3.86 -19.92
N ASN A 342 5.56 4.68 -20.17
CA ASN A 342 4.17 4.23 -20.19
C ASN A 342 3.50 4.60 -21.51
N GLY A 343 2.86 3.62 -22.12
CA GLY A 343 1.98 3.81 -23.26
C GLY A 343 2.74 4.07 -24.56
N ALA A 344 3.91 3.45 -24.76
CA ALA A 344 4.55 3.42 -26.07
C ALA A 344 3.63 2.68 -27.05
N MET A 345 3.21 3.39 -28.09
CA MET A 345 2.31 2.88 -29.12
C MET A 345 3.09 2.33 -30.30
N VAL A 346 2.45 1.49 -31.12
CA VAL A 346 3.02 0.99 -32.37
C VAL A 346 3.39 2.17 -33.27
N GLY A 347 4.64 2.21 -33.74
CA GLY A 347 5.16 3.29 -34.59
C GLY A 347 5.55 4.57 -33.86
N ALA A 348 5.39 4.65 -32.54
CA ALA A 348 5.78 5.79 -31.70
C ALA A 348 6.69 5.35 -30.55
N PRO A 349 7.98 5.02 -30.82
CA PRO A 349 8.90 4.56 -29.79
C PRO A 349 9.18 5.64 -28.75
N LEU A 350 9.38 5.21 -27.51
CA LEU A 350 9.77 6.07 -26.40
C LEU A 350 11.12 5.62 -25.86
N SER A 351 11.86 6.55 -25.27
CA SER A 351 13.19 6.26 -24.73
C SER A 351 13.33 6.76 -23.30
N VAL A 352 14.11 6.02 -22.51
CA VAL A 352 14.51 6.43 -21.15
C VAL A 352 16.00 6.23 -20.96
N THR A 353 16.67 7.17 -20.30
CA THR A 353 18.12 7.12 -20.05
C THR A 353 18.40 7.16 -18.56
N PHE A 354 19.23 6.26 -18.07
CA PHE A 354 19.55 6.12 -16.66
C PHE A 354 20.98 5.63 -16.46
N LYS A 355 21.53 5.85 -15.27
CA LYS A 355 22.85 5.36 -14.89
C LYS A 355 22.71 4.17 -13.95
N VAL A 356 23.59 3.18 -14.10
CA VAL A 356 23.53 1.91 -13.37
C VAL A 356 24.83 1.70 -12.60
N ASP A 357 24.98 2.19 -11.36
CA ASP A 357 26.29 2.15 -10.65
C ASP A 357 26.56 0.87 -9.81
N THR A 358 25.60 -0.07 -9.67
CA THR A 358 25.64 -1.13 -8.66
C THR A 358 25.48 -2.47 -9.38
N PRO A 359 26.45 -3.39 -9.24
CA PRO A 359 26.31 -4.76 -9.72
C PRO A 359 25.12 -5.45 -9.07
N GLY A 360 24.35 -6.22 -9.84
CA GLY A 360 23.12 -6.84 -9.37
C GLY A 360 22.22 -7.33 -10.49
N ARG A 361 21.14 -8.00 -10.10
CA ARG A 361 20.08 -8.47 -10.99
C ARG A 361 18.81 -7.65 -10.71
N TYR A 362 18.28 -7.01 -11.74
CA TYR A 362 17.13 -6.13 -11.66
C TYR A 362 16.07 -6.60 -12.66
N ASP A 363 14.83 -6.78 -12.23
CA ASP A 363 13.76 -7.20 -13.13
C ASP A 363 13.12 -5.97 -13.79
N PHE A 364 12.77 -6.06 -15.07
CA PHE A 364 11.98 -5.04 -15.75
C PHE A 364 10.67 -5.62 -16.27
N TYR A 365 9.63 -4.80 -16.28
CA TYR A 365 8.26 -5.23 -16.55
C TYR A 365 7.46 -4.18 -17.34
N CYS A 366 6.34 -4.59 -17.92
CA CYS A 366 5.46 -3.68 -18.64
C CYS A 366 4.71 -2.77 -17.66
N ALA A 367 4.99 -1.46 -17.73
CA ALA A 367 4.41 -0.42 -16.90
C ALA A 367 3.00 0.04 -17.32
N THR A 368 2.52 -0.39 -18.50
CA THR A 368 1.25 0.06 -19.06
C THR A 368 0.09 -0.83 -18.63
N GLN A 369 -1.00 -0.19 -18.20
CA GLN A 369 -2.16 -0.83 -17.57
C GLN A 369 -3.14 -1.49 -18.57
N CYS A 370 -2.73 -1.75 -19.80
CA CYS A 370 -3.64 -2.08 -20.92
C CYS A 370 -3.63 -3.55 -21.35
N SER A 371 -3.55 -4.52 -20.43
CA SER A 371 -3.46 -5.94 -20.80
C SER A 371 -4.44 -6.83 -20.05
N THR A 372 -4.95 -7.83 -20.78
CA THR A 372 -5.69 -8.99 -20.26
C THR A 372 -4.90 -9.70 -19.17
N THR A 373 -5.55 -10.06 -18.07
CA THR A 373 -4.98 -10.69 -16.86
C THR A 373 -4.12 -11.93 -17.12
N GLU A 374 -4.28 -12.58 -18.27
CA GLU A 374 -3.61 -13.84 -18.63
C GLU A 374 -2.22 -13.64 -19.28
N LEU A 375 -1.98 -12.51 -19.96
CA LEU A 375 -0.77 -12.34 -20.81
C LEU A 375 0.24 -11.34 -20.25
N HIS A 376 -0.20 -10.38 -19.43
CA HIS A 376 0.70 -9.39 -18.80
C HIS A 376 1.81 -9.98 -17.93
N PRO A 377 1.61 -11.09 -17.17
CA PRO A 377 2.68 -11.71 -16.39
C PRO A 377 3.87 -12.22 -17.24
N HIS A 378 3.69 -12.42 -18.54
CA HIS A 378 4.75 -12.87 -19.45
C HIS A 378 5.65 -11.73 -19.95
N MET A 379 5.25 -10.47 -19.74
CA MET A 379 6.03 -9.29 -20.10
C MET A 379 7.02 -8.89 -19.00
N HIS A 380 7.98 -9.77 -18.73
CA HIS A 380 9.09 -9.52 -17.81
C HIS A 380 10.42 -9.81 -18.51
N GLY A 381 11.46 -9.14 -18.05
CA GLY A 381 12.84 -9.39 -18.44
C GLY A 381 13.79 -8.99 -17.33
N VAL A 382 15.08 -9.19 -17.55
CA VAL A 382 16.10 -9.06 -16.52
C VAL A 382 17.25 -8.18 -17.02
N LEU A 383 17.64 -7.20 -16.23
CA LEU A 383 18.87 -6.45 -16.37
C LEU A 383 19.91 -7.01 -15.40
N ILE A 384 21.01 -7.52 -15.93
CA ILE A 384 22.17 -7.99 -15.19
C ILE A 384 23.25 -6.91 -15.25
N VAL A 385 23.69 -6.47 -14.09
CA VAL A 385 24.75 -5.47 -13.94
C VAL A 385 25.99 -6.18 -13.42
N GLU A 386 27.03 -6.22 -14.24
CA GLU A 386 28.31 -6.86 -13.97
C GLU A 386 29.33 -5.90 -13.34
#